data_AF-A0A2H5V7I1-F1
#
_entry.id   AF-A0A2H5V7I1-F1
#
_cell.length_a   1.000
_cell.length_b   1.000
_cell.length_c   1.000
_cell.angle_alpha   90.00
_cell.angle_beta   90.00
_cell.angle_gamma   90.00
#
_symmetry.space_group_name_H-M   'P 1'
#
loop_
_entity.id
_entity.type
_entity.pdbx_description
1 polymer ?
#
loop_
_entity_poly.entity_id
_entity_poly.type
_entity_poly.pdbx_seq_one_letter_code
_entity_poly.pdbx_strand_id
1 'polypeptide(L)'
;MRPDVHGAVKKYVLLTKGIGLRKARKGERVRKLVRGNVISEDIYQINAVLVEEVKSDRDEREREGGGQVQGEATKEQEQEQSAQQTN
;
A
#
# COMPACT_ATOMS: atom_id res chain seq x y z
N MET A 1 -3.07 -16.64 4.24
CA MET A 1 -2.36 -17.94 4.39
C MET A 1 -2.48 -18.42 5.82
N ARG A 2 -2.41 -19.73 6.11
CA ARG A 2 -2.53 -20.26 7.48
C ARG A 2 -1.15 -20.56 8.07
N PRO A 3 -0.78 -19.98 9.23
CA PRO A 3 0.57 -20.12 9.81
C PRO A 3 0.90 -21.56 10.26
N ASP A 4 -0.10 -22.29 10.76
CA ASP A 4 0.10 -23.65 11.32
C ASP A 4 0.37 -24.72 10.24
N VAL A 5 0.09 -24.43 8.96
CA VAL A 5 0.23 -25.40 7.87
C VAL A 5 1.56 -25.17 7.18
N HIS A 6 2.47 -26.13 7.35
CA HIS A 6 3.83 -26.00 6.86
C HIS A 6 3.94 -26.22 5.34
N GLY A 7 4.79 -25.40 4.72
CA GLY A 7 5.22 -25.54 3.32
C GLY A 7 4.37 -24.77 2.31
N ALA A 8 4.85 -24.73 1.06
CA ALA A 8 4.22 -24.02 -0.05
C ALA A 8 3.09 -24.86 -0.69
N VAL A 9 2.25 -25.51 0.11
CA VAL A 9 1.27 -26.50 -0.34
C VAL A 9 -0.17 -26.05 -0.16
N LYS A 10 -1.10 -26.72 -0.86
CA LYS A 10 -2.56 -26.63 -0.62
C LYS A 10 -2.99 -27.96 0.01
N LYS A 11 -3.54 -27.92 1.23
CA LYS A 11 -3.94 -29.13 1.97
C LYS A 11 -5.37 -28.98 2.49
N TYR A 12 -6.10 -30.09 2.52
CA TYR A 12 -7.39 -30.16 3.20
C TYR A 12 -7.17 -30.30 4.70
N VAL A 13 -7.61 -29.30 5.47
CA VAL A 13 -7.48 -29.29 6.93
C VAL A 13 -8.85 -29.22 7.56
N LEU A 14 -9.06 -29.99 8.63
CA LEU A 14 -10.29 -29.96 9.41
C LEU A 14 -10.32 -28.70 10.27
N LEU A 15 -11.13 -27.72 9.88
CA LEU A 15 -11.27 -26.43 10.55
C LEU A 15 -12.38 -26.46 11.59
N THR A 16 -12.12 -25.81 12.72
CA THR A 16 -13.10 -25.37 13.70
C THR A 16 -13.47 -23.90 13.43
N LYS A 17 -14.41 -23.33 14.20
CA LYS A 17 -14.74 -21.91 14.13
C LYS A 17 -13.48 -21.03 14.31
N GLY A 18 -13.19 -20.14 13.36
CA GLY A 18 -12.02 -19.27 13.40
C GLY A 18 -11.51 -18.89 12.00
N ILE A 19 -10.18 -18.84 11.85
CA ILE A 19 -9.49 -18.46 10.61
C ILE A 19 -9.78 -19.51 9.52
N GLY A 20 -10.38 -19.07 8.40
CA GLY A 20 -10.83 -19.93 7.29
C GLY A 20 -12.26 -20.50 7.44
N LEU A 21 -12.86 -20.40 8.63
CA LEU A 21 -14.24 -20.78 8.89
C LEU A 21 -14.89 -19.85 9.93
N ARG A 22 -15.28 -18.64 9.49
CA ARG A 22 -15.81 -17.59 10.37
C ARG A 22 -17.22 -17.89 10.89
N LYS A 23 -18.08 -18.40 10.01
CA LYS A 23 -19.45 -18.84 10.35
C LYS A 23 -19.43 -20.35 10.51
N ALA A 24 -19.64 -20.81 11.74
CA ALA A 24 -19.76 -22.23 12.08
C ALA A 24 -20.75 -22.37 13.24
N ARG A 25 -21.60 -23.40 13.18
CA ARG A 25 -22.48 -23.80 14.28
C ARG A 25 -21.66 -24.43 15.41
N LYS A 26 -22.24 -24.53 16.61
CA LYS A 26 -21.59 -25.17 17.75
C LYS A 26 -21.28 -26.63 17.39
N GLY A 27 -20.02 -27.03 17.51
CA GLY A 27 -19.55 -28.38 17.20
C GLY A 27 -19.31 -28.65 15.70
N GLU A 28 -19.56 -27.69 14.81
CA GLU A 28 -19.33 -27.87 13.39
C GLU A 28 -17.83 -27.82 13.07
N ARG A 29 -17.37 -28.84 12.33
CA ARG A 29 -16.00 -28.92 11.81
C ARG A 29 -16.06 -29.25 10.33
N VAL A 30 -15.34 -28.48 9.51
CA VAL A 30 -15.38 -28.63 8.05
C VAL A 30 -13.97 -28.80 7.51
N ARG A 31 -13.76 -29.78 6.64
CA ARG A 31 -12.50 -29.89 5.88
C ARG A 31 -12.53 -28.89 4.73
N LYS A 32 -11.62 -27.92 4.77
CA LYS A 32 -11.43 -26.95 3.68
C LYS A 32 -10.02 -27.02 3.16
N LEU A 33 -9.87 -26.77 1.86
CA LEU A 33 -8.57 -26.56 1.25
C LEU A 33 -8.02 -25.22 1.74
N VAL A 34 -6.83 -25.25 2.32
CA VAL A 34 -6.15 -24.06 2.84
C VAL A 34 -4.73 -24.02 2.30
N ARG A 35 -4.24 -22.80 2.04
CA ARG A 35 -2.86 -22.50 1.66
C ARG A 35 -1.95 -22.50 2.89
N GLY A 36 -0.80 -23.18 2.79
CA GLY A 36 0.25 -23.18 3.80
C GLY A 36 0.89 -21.82 4.03
N ASN A 37 1.86 -21.77 4.94
CA ASN A 37 2.52 -20.56 5.41
C ASN A 37 3.67 -20.06 4.51
N VAL A 38 4.27 -20.92 3.68
CA VAL A 38 5.38 -20.53 2.80
C VAL A 38 4.84 -19.89 1.53
N ILE A 39 5.43 -18.76 1.14
CA ILE A 39 5.07 -18.01 -0.07
C ILE A 39 5.63 -18.74 -1.29
N SER A 40 4.83 -18.95 -2.33
CA SER A 40 5.29 -19.41 -3.65
C SER A 40 4.59 -18.66 -4.77
N GLU A 41 5.04 -18.89 -6.00
CA GLU A 41 4.67 -18.18 -7.23
C GLU A 41 3.17 -18.21 -7.58
N ASP A 42 2.41 -19.16 -7.04
CA ASP A 42 0.96 -19.26 -7.23
C ASP A 42 0.15 -18.29 -6.35
N ILE A 43 0.81 -17.45 -5.54
CA ILE A 43 0.18 -16.45 -4.68
C ILE A 43 0.10 -15.12 -5.41
N TYR A 44 -1.12 -14.64 -5.64
CA TYR A 44 -1.38 -13.39 -6.36
C TYR A 44 -1.09 -12.13 -5.54
N GLN A 45 -1.32 -12.17 -4.23
CA GLN A 45 -1.22 -10.99 -3.34
C GLN A 45 -0.70 -11.41 -1.97
N ILE A 46 0.08 -10.53 -1.35
CA ILE A 46 0.63 -10.72 -0.02
C ILE A 46 0.22 -9.52 0.83
N ASN A 47 -0.31 -9.79 2.02
CA ASN A 47 -0.57 -8.77 3.02
C ASN A 47 0.74 -8.47 3.75
N ALA A 48 1.14 -7.20 3.77
CA ALA A 48 2.32 -6.73 4.49
C ALA A 48 1.94 -5.53 5.37
N VAL A 49 2.69 -5.35 6.46
CA VAL A 49 2.59 -4.20 7.36
C VAL A 49 3.98 -3.61 7.48
N LEU A 50 4.10 -2.29 7.35
CA LEU A 50 5.35 -1.57 7.53
C LEU A 50 5.64 -1.45 9.04
N VAL A 51 6.76 -2.01 9.50
CA VAL A 51 7.15 -1.99 10.92
C VAL A 51 8.04 -0.79 11.24
N GLU A 52 8.87 -0.38 10.29
CA GLU A 52 9.81 0.73 10.43
C GLU A 52 9.65 1.69 9.25
N GLU A 53 9.75 3.00 9.52
CA GLU A 53 9.73 4.01 8.48
C GLU A 53 10.99 3.90 7.62
N VAL A 54 10.80 3.42 6.40
CA VAL A 54 11.82 3.52 5.36
C VAL A 54 11.72 4.91 4.77
N LYS A 55 12.73 5.76 5.01
CA LYS A 55 12.85 7.04 4.30
C LYS A 55 12.96 6.74 2.82
N SER A 56 11.98 7.18 2.05
CA SER A 56 12.01 7.02 0.61
C SER A 56 12.60 8.30 -0.02
N ASP A 57 13.33 8.16 -1.12
CA ASP A 57 13.81 9.32 -1.91
C ASP A 57 12.65 10.23 -2.40
N ARG A 58 11.40 9.74 -2.33
CA ARG A 58 10.19 10.53 -2.60
C ARG A 58 9.85 11.50 -1.47
N ASP A 59 10.10 11.12 -0.22
CA ASP A 59 9.91 11.99 0.94
C ASP A 59 10.87 13.19 0.91
N GLU A 60 12.04 13.04 0.27
CA GLU A 60 12.98 14.14 0.02
C GLU A 60 12.46 15.08 -1.09
N ARG A 61 11.90 14.54 -2.18
CA ARG A 61 11.28 15.36 -3.25
C ARG A 61 10.03 16.10 -2.82
N GLU A 62 9.22 15.52 -1.93
CA GLU A 62 8.03 16.20 -1.38
C GLU A 62 8.39 17.29 -0.37
N ARG A 63 9.55 17.21 0.29
CA ARG A 63 10.07 18.27 1.17
C ARG A 63 10.72 19.43 0.40
N GLU A 64 11.29 19.16 -0.77
CA GLU A 64 11.87 20.19 -1.66
C GLU A 64 10.85 20.81 -2.63
N GLY A 65 9.72 20.13 -2.88
CA GLY A 65 8.66 20.59 -3.80
C GLY A 65 7.61 21.53 -3.21
N GLY A 66 7.82 22.05 -2.00
CA GLY A 66 6.86 22.89 -1.25
C GLY A 66 7.09 24.40 -1.33
N GLY A 67 7.88 24.90 -2.28
CA GLY A 67 8.19 26.33 -2.34
C GLY A 67 8.76 26.80 -3.66
N GLN A 68 7.91 26.96 -4.68
CA GLN A 68 8.12 27.89 -5.80
C GLN A 68 6.82 28.04 -6.61
N VAL A 69 5.78 28.59 -5.98
CA VAL A 69 4.63 29.16 -6.72
C VAL A 69 4.39 30.57 -6.17
N GLN A 70 5.31 31.49 -6.46
CA GLN A 70 5.19 32.94 -6.27
C GLN A 70 6.47 33.61 -6.80
N GLY A 71 6.60 33.73 -8.12
CA GLY A 71 7.78 34.39 -8.72
C GLY A 71 7.63 34.77 -10.18
N GLU A 72 6.72 34.12 -10.91
CA GLU A 72 6.50 34.43 -12.33
C GLU A 72 5.44 35.51 -12.55
N ALA A 73 4.42 35.61 -11.68
CA ALA A 73 3.33 36.59 -11.87
C ALA A 73 3.72 38.06 -11.59
N THR A 74 4.83 38.32 -10.89
CA THR A 74 5.23 39.70 -10.55
C THR A 74 6.08 40.37 -11.63
N LYS A 75 6.75 39.59 -12.50
CA LYS A 75 7.64 40.13 -13.55
C LYS A 75 6.91 40.54 -14.82
N GLU A 76 5.81 39.86 -15.17
CA GLU A 76 5.00 40.22 -16.34
C GLU A 76 4.27 41.56 -16.13
N GLN A 77 3.83 41.84 -14.89
CA GLN A 77 3.14 43.09 -14.57
C GLN A 77 4.06 44.33 -14.55
N GLU A 78 5.32 44.19 -14.14
CA GLU A 78 6.30 45.30 -14.19
C GLU A 78 6.72 45.61 -15.65
N GLN A 79 6.81 44.60 -16.51
CA GLN A 79 7.16 44.79 -17.92
C GLN A 79 6.03 45.44 -18.71
N GLU A 80 4.77 45.05 -18.50
CA GLU A 80 3.63 45.69 -19.15
C GLU A 80 3.43 47.16 -18.72
N GLN A 81 3.70 47.49 -17.46
CA GLN A 81 3.61 48.88 -16.97
C GLN A 81 4.73 49.77 -17.53
N SER A 82 5.95 49.22 -17.71
CA SER A 82 7.07 49.96 -18.29
C SER A 82 6.90 50.26 -19.79
N ALA A 83 6.17 49.40 -20.52
CA ALA A 83 5.95 49.54 -21.96
C ALA A 83 4.85 50.57 -22.31
N GLN A 84 3.96 50.90 -21.38
CA GLN A 84 2.88 51.88 -21.57
C GLN A 84 3.31 53.34 -21.32
N GLN A 85 4.56 53.58 -20.90
CA GLN A 85 5.00 54.90 -20.42
C GLN A 85 5.96 55.68 -21.34
N THR A 86 6.25 55.17 -22.55
CA THR A 86 7.00 55.92 -23.57
C THR A 86 6.07 56.42 -24.68
N ASN A 87 5.76 57.73 -24.64
CA ASN A 87 5.27 58.54 -25.76
C ASN A 87 6.45 59.22 -26.47
#